data_AF-M2YH13-F1
#
_entry.id   AF-M2YH13-F1
#
_cell.length_a   1.000
_cell.length_b   1.000
_cell.length_c   1.000
_cell.angle_alpha   90.00
_cell.angle_beta   90.00
_cell.angle_gamma   90.00
#
_symmetry.space_group_name_H-M   'P 1'
#
loop_
_entity.id
_entity.type
_entity.pdbx_description
1 polymer ?
#
loop_
_entity_poly.entity_id
_entity_poly.type
_entity_poly.pdbx_seq_one_letter_code
_entity_poly.pdbx_strand_id
1 'polypeptide(L)'
;MTSPRERLAGRQAELLKALLAGGDAPAGFDADRLRVEANVLRNKQSRLAAYLRPDLAEALGDRFAALFREYATSHPKTDAIRSRAYADAFGAWLVDRGEVPKPRGRFSNWLRRK
;
A
#
# COMPACT_ATOMS: atom_id res chain seq x y z
N MET A 1 -28.63 -13.57 16.98
CA MET A 1 -28.67 -13.71 15.50
C MET A 1 -28.09 -12.44 14.89
N THR A 2 -27.09 -12.55 14.02
CA THR A 2 -26.45 -11.39 13.37
C THR A 2 -27.44 -10.69 12.44
N SER A 3 -27.62 -9.39 12.61
CA SER A 3 -28.51 -8.56 11.80
C SER A 3 -28.08 -8.55 10.32
N PRO A 4 -28.99 -8.22 9.37
CA PRO A 4 -28.63 -8.09 7.96
C PRO A 4 -27.47 -7.10 7.71
N ARG A 5 -27.37 -6.01 8.48
CA ARG A 5 -26.29 -5.03 8.37
C ARG A 5 -24.94 -5.61 8.76
N GLU A 6 -24.88 -6.33 9.88
CA GLU A 6 -23.63 -6.95 10.34
C GLU A 6 -23.13 -8.03 9.37
N ARG A 7 -24.04 -8.80 8.75
CA ARG A 7 -23.67 -9.77 7.70
C ARG A 7 -23.07 -9.10 6.47
N LEU A 8 -23.64 -7.97 6.04
CA LEU A 8 -23.11 -7.21 4.91
C LEU A 8 -21.74 -6.61 5.24
N ALA A 9 -21.58 -6.02 6.42
CA ALA A 9 -20.30 -5.48 6.88
C ALA A 9 -19.21 -6.56 6.91
N GLY A 10 -19.54 -7.76 7.37
CA GLY A 10 -18.63 -8.92 7.32
C GLY A 10 -18.21 -9.27 5.89
N ARG A 11 -19.16 -9.33 4.95
CA ARG A 11 -18.84 -9.60 3.52
C ARG A 11 -18.00 -8.50 2.89
N GLN A 12 -18.23 -7.23 3.23
CA GLN A 12 -17.42 -6.10 2.76
C GLN A 12 -15.99 -6.17 3.32
N ALA A 13 -15.84 -6.54 4.59
CA ALA A 13 -14.51 -6.72 5.21
C ALA A 13 -13.71 -7.83 4.52
N GLU A 14 -14.35 -8.97 4.20
CA GLU A 14 -13.70 -10.06 3.44
C GLU A 14 -13.28 -9.60 2.03
N LEU A 15 -14.13 -8.84 1.33
CA LEU A 15 -13.77 -8.26 0.03
C LEU A 15 -12.57 -7.30 0.14
N LEU A 16 -12.56 -6.44 1.15
CA LEU A 16 -11.44 -5.51 1.37
C LEU A 16 -10.14 -6.25 1.69
N LYS A 17 -10.19 -7.33 2.48
CA LYS A 17 -9.02 -8.19 2.73
C LYS A 17 -8.50 -8.82 1.44
N ALA A 18 -9.39 -9.33 0.57
CA ALA A 18 -8.98 -9.91 -0.71
C ALA A 18 -8.28 -8.86 -1.61
N LEU A 19 -8.83 -7.65 -1.68
CA LEU A 19 -8.31 -6.58 -2.53
C LEU A 19 -7.01 -5.95 -2.00
N LEU A 20 -6.89 -5.76 -0.69
CA LEU A 20 -5.81 -4.98 -0.10
C LEU A 20 -4.73 -5.84 0.56
N ALA A 21 -5.11 -6.96 1.17
CA ALA A 21 -4.23 -7.79 2.01
C ALA A 21 -3.94 -9.19 1.45
N GLY A 22 -4.39 -9.49 0.22
CA GLY A 22 -4.10 -10.78 -0.43
C GLY A 22 -4.89 -11.96 0.15
N GLY A 23 -6.07 -11.71 0.73
CA GLY A 23 -6.98 -12.77 1.15
C GLY A 23 -7.64 -13.50 -0.03
N ASP A 24 -8.24 -14.66 0.26
CA ASP A 24 -9.00 -15.43 -0.73
C ASP A 24 -10.22 -14.66 -1.25
N ALA A 25 -10.61 -14.97 -2.48
CA ALA A 25 -11.82 -14.42 -3.08
C ALA A 25 -13.06 -14.84 -2.26
N PRO A 26 -13.88 -13.90 -1.75
CA PRO A 26 -15.09 -14.25 -1.03
C PRO A 26 -16.07 -14.99 -1.94
N ALA A 27 -16.84 -15.93 -1.37
CA ALA A 27 -17.82 -16.70 -2.14
C ALA A 27 -18.78 -15.79 -2.93
N GLY A 28 -18.91 -16.05 -4.23
CA GLY A 28 -19.69 -15.24 -5.18
C GLY A 28 -18.88 -14.22 -5.98
N PHE A 29 -17.59 -14.05 -5.69
CA PHE A 29 -16.69 -13.22 -6.49
C PHE A 29 -15.78 -14.06 -7.38
N ASP A 30 -15.51 -13.55 -8.57
CA ASP A 30 -14.54 -14.09 -9.50
C ASP A 30 -13.11 -13.74 -9.01
N ALA A 31 -12.31 -14.78 -8.75
CA ALA A 31 -10.97 -14.62 -8.21
C ALA A 31 -10.01 -13.92 -9.20
N ASP A 32 -10.15 -14.16 -10.50
CA ASP A 32 -9.30 -13.54 -11.52
C ASP A 32 -9.59 -12.05 -11.60
N ARG A 33 -10.88 -11.67 -11.62
CA ARG A 33 -11.30 -10.26 -11.60
C ARG A 33 -10.85 -9.54 -10.34
N LEU A 34 -10.92 -10.19 -9.18
CA LEU A 34 -10.42 -9.60 -7.93
C LEU A 34 -8.90 -9.38 -7.96
N ARG A 35 -8.13 -10.31 -8.54
CA ARG A 35 -6.68 -10.11 -8.71
C ARG A 35 -6.36 -8.94 -9.63
N VAL A 36 -7.12 -8.78 -10.73
CA VAL A 36 -6.99 -7.60 -11.61
C VAL A 36 -7.26 -6.31 -10.83
N GLU A 37 -8.36 -6.24 -10.07
CA GLU A 37 -8.70 -5.04 -9.32
C GLU A 37 -7.69 -4.73 -8.21
N ALA A 38 -7.20 -5.75 -7.50
CA ALA A 38 -6.13 -5.60 -6.51
C ALA A 38 -4.86 -5.00 -7.15
N ASN A 39 -4.51 -5.42 -8.37
CA ASN A 39 -3.37 -4.85 -9.10
C ASN A 39 -3.61 -3.39 -9.53
N VAL A 40 -4.83 -3.05 -9.97
CA VAL A 40 -5.22 -1.67 -10.29
C VAL A 40 -5.10 -0.78 -9.05
N LEU A 41 -5.59 -1.25 -7.90
CA LEU A 41 -5.49 -0.53 -6.62
C LEU A 41 -4.03 -0.30 -6.21
N ARG A 42 -3.18 -1.33 -6.29
CA ARG A 42 -1.74 -1.20 -6.01
C ARG A 42 -1.07 -0.19 -6.93
N ASN A 43 -1.40 -0.20 -8.22
CA ASN A 43 -0.87 0.78 -9.17
C ASN A 43 -1.33 2.22 -8.85
N LYS A 44 -2.58 2.42 -8.45
CA LYS A 44 -3.08 3.72 -7.99
C LYS A 44 -2.34 4.19 -6.74
N GLN A 45 -2.12 3.30 -5.78
CA GLN A 45 -1.35 3.61 -4.58
C GLN A 45 0.11 3.95 -4.90
N SER A 46 0.74 3.23 -5.83
CA SER A 46 2.10 3.52 -6.29
C SER A 46 2.20 4.92 -6.90
N ARG A 47 1.25 5.32 -7.74
CA ARG A 47 1.20 6.66 -8.33
C ARG A 47 1.01 7.74 -7.27
N LEU A 48 0.15 7.50 -6.29
CA LEU A 48 -0.04 8.42 -5.18
C LEU A 48 1.23 8.53 -4.32
N ALA A 49 1.93 7.43 -4.07
CA ALA A 49 3.20 7.45 -3.34
C ALA A 49 4.26 8.26 -4.09
N ALA A 50 4.40 8.05 -5.40
CA ALA A 50 5.30 8.84 -6.25
C ALA A 50 4.96 10.34 -6.22
N TYR A 51 3.67 10.68 -6.26
CA TYR A 51 3.20 12.06 -6.13
C TYR A 51 3.54 12.67 -4.75
N LEU A 52 3.40 11.89 -3.67
CA LEU A 52 3.67 12.36 -2.32
C LEU A 52 5.16 12.43 -1.98
N ARG A 53 5.98 11.66 -2.70
CA ARG A 53 7.43 11.46 -2.53
C ARG A 53 8.16 11.51 -3.88
N PRO A 54 8.12 12.67 -4.57
CA PRO A 54 8.76 12.82 -5.87
C PRO A 54 10.27 12.58 -5.79
N ASP A 55 10.89 12.88 -4.64
CA ASP A 55 12.29 12.58 -4.33
C ASP A 55 12.65 11.10 -4.52
N LEU A 56 11.79 10.19 -4.06
CA LEU A 56 11.99 8.75 -4.21
C LEU A 56 11.70 8.29 -5.63
N ALA A 57 10.67 8.87 -6.26
CA ALA A 57 10.30 8.55 -7.63
C ALA A 57 11.44 8.91 -8.61
N GLU A 58 12.05 10.08 -8.43
CA GLU A 58 13.21 10.53 -9.19
C GLU A 58 14.44 9.65 -8.92
N ALA A 59 14.73 9.35 -7.65
CA ALA A 59 15.89 8.53 -7.29
C ALA A 59 15.83 7.09 -7.80
N LEU A 60 14.62 6.50 -7.86
CA LEU A 60 14.43 5.09 -8.23
C LEU A 60 14.08 4.89 -9.72
N GLY A 61 13.56 5.92 -10.40
CA GLY A 61 13.09 5.82 -11.77
C GLY A 61 12.14 4.63 -11.97
N ASP A 62 12.41 3.83 -13.01
CA ASP A 62 11.58 2.67 -13.38
C ASP A 62 11.48 1.60 -12.28
N ARG A 63 12.41 1.58 -11.33
CA ARG A 63 12.39 0.62 -10.21
C ARG A 63 11.33 0.96 -9.16
N PHE A 64 10.83 2.20 -9.12
CA PHE A 64 9.91 2.68 -8.09
C PHE A 64 8.67 1.80 -7.98
N ALA A 65 8.00 1.53 -9.11
CA ALA A 65 6.74 0.79 -9.11
C ALA A 65 6.92 -0.67 -8.69
N ALA A 66 8.04 -1.29 -9.07
CA ALA A 66 8.36 -2.66 -8.68
C ALA A 66 8.63 -2.77 -7.17
N LEU A 67 9.47 -1.88 -6.63
CA LEU A 67 9.78 -1.83 -5.20
C LEU A 67 8.56 -1.46 -4.36
N PHE A 68 7.72 -0.54 -4.84
CA PHE A 68 6.47 -0.21 -4.16
C PHE A 68 5.52 -1.41 -4.09
N ARG A 69 5.45 -2.22 -5.16
CA ARG A 69 4.62 -3.42 -5.18
C ARG A 69 5.11 -4.47 -4.17
N GLU A 70 6.43 -4.68 -4.07
CA GLU A 70 7.03 -5.56 -3.07
C GLU A 70 6.70 -5.10 -1.64
N TYR A 71 6.86 -3.80 -1.38
CA TYR A 71 6.48 -3.18 -0.12
C TYR A 71 4.99 -3.38 0.18
N ALA A 72 4.10 -3.04 -0.76
CA ALA A 72 2.66 -3.11 -0.55
C ALA A 72 2.12 -4.54 -0.39
N THR A 73 2.80 -5.55 -0.94
CA THR A 73 2.45 -6.96 -0.71
C THR A 73 2.76 -7.38 0.72
N SER A 74 3.88 -6.94 1.29
CA SER A 74 4.27 -7.26 2.68
C SER A 74 3.65 -6.32 3.72
N HIS A 75 3.19 -5.14 3.30
CA HIS A 75 2.61 -4.11 4.15
C HIS A 75 1.27 -3.60 3.61
N PRO A 76 0.22 -4.44 3.55
CA PRO A 76 -1.10 -4.01 3.07
C PRO A 76 -1.56 -2.68 3.69
N LYS A 77 -1.94 -1.71 2.83
CA LYS A 77 -2.46 -0.42 3.31
C LYS A 77 -3.81 -0.62 4.00
N THR A 78 -3.90 -0.20 5.25
CA THR A 78 -5.15 -0.11 6.01
C THR A 78 -5.68 1.33 6.04
N ASP A 79 -6.92 1.49 6.48
CA ASP A 79 -7.54 2.78 6.77
C ASP A 79 -6.89 3.52 7.95
N ALA A 80 -6.24 2.79 8.87
CA ALA A 80 -5.52 3.35 10.00
C ALA A 80 -4.31 4.22 9.60
N ILE A 81 -3.76 4.05 8.39
CA ILE A 81 -2.60 4.81 7.93
C ILE A 81 -2.95 5.78 6.77
N ARG A 82 -2.76 7.08 7.03
CA ARG A 82 -2.91 8.12 6.02
C ARG A 82 -1.91 7.93 4.87
N SER A 83 -2.30 8.30 3.64
CA SER A 83 -1.48 8.06 2.44
C SER A 83 -0.09 8.66 2.51
N ARG A 84 0.08 9.84 3.13
CA ARG A 84 1.41 10.43 3.34
C ARG A 84 2.28 9.61 4.29
N ALA A 85 1.74 9.20 5.44
CA ALA A 85 2.46 8.34 6.38
C ALA A 85 2.83 6.98 5.76
N TYR A 86 1.96 6.42 4.92
CA TYR A 86 2.25 5.18 4.19
C TYR A 86 3.38 5.35 3.17
N ALA A 87 3.42 6.47 2.44
CA ALA A 87 4.53 6.78 1.54
C ALA A 87 5.85 7.04 2.31
N ASP A 88 5.78 7.63 3.50
CA ASP A 88 6.94 7.81 4.38
C ASP A 88 7.47 6.47 4.92
N ALA A 89 6.57 5.55 5.29
CA ALA A 89 6.93 4.20 5.69
C ALA A 89 7.58 3.40 4.54
N PHE A 90 7.09 3.56 3.30
CA PHE A 90 7.76 3.02 2.11
C PHE A 90 9.18 3.58 1.96
N GLY A 91 9.37 4.88 2.15
CA GLY A 91 10.70 5.50 2.14
C GLY A 91 11.63 4.95 3.22
N ALA A 92 11.13 4.71 4.43
CA ALA A 92 11.90 4.09 5.50
C ALA A 92 12.30 2.64 5.14
N TRP A 93 11.38 1.87 4.56
CA TRP A 93 11.62 0.51 4.08
C TRP A 93 12.70 0.46 2.99
N LEU A 94 12.72 1.44 2.07
CA LEU A 94 13.77 1.55 1.06
C LEU A 94 15.15 1.85 1.66
N VAL A 95 15.21 2.74 2.66
CA VAL A 95 16.47 3.08 3.34
C VAL A 95 17.03 1.88 4.09
N ASP A 96 16.18 1.13 4.79
CA ASP A 96 16.57 -0.07 5.54
C ASP A 96 17.20 -1.15 4.62
N ARG A 97 16.70 -1.23 3.38
CA ARG A 97 17.20 -2.14 2.34
C ARG A 97 18.38 -1.60 1.53
N GLY A 98 18.79 -0.35 1.77
CA GLY A 98 19.85 0.31 1.01
C GLY A 98 19.46 0.67 -0.43
N GLU A 99 18.17 0.69 -0.76
CA GLU A 99 17.67 1.05 -2.10
C GLU A 99 17.79 2.55 -2.38
N VAL A 100 17.79 3.36 -1.31
CA VAL A 100 18.04 4.80 -1.36
C VAL A 100 18.90 5.21 -0.17
N PRO A 101 19.76 6.24 -0.31
CA PRO A 101 20.58 6.71 0.80
C PRO A 101 19.72 7.32 1.91
N LYS A 102 20.17 7.19 3.16
CA LYS A 102 19.54 7.87 4.28
C LYS A 102 19.59 9.39 4.05
N PRO A 103 18.45 10.11 4.15
CA PRO A 103 18.42 11.55 3.97
C PRO A 103 19.29 12.23 5.02
N ARG A 104 20.22 13.08 4.56
CA ARG A 104 21.14 13.85 5.40
C ARG A 104 20.52 15.22 5.74
N GLY A 105 20.62 15.66 7.00
CA GLY A 105 20.24 17.01 7.44
C GLY A 105 18.76 17.22 7.86
N ARG A 106 18.27 18.46 7.72
CA ARG A 106 16.94 18.95 8.18
C ARG A 106 15.74 18.16 7.60
N PHE A 107 15.96 17.43 6.51
CA PHE A 107 15.00 16.54 5.85
C PHE A 107 14.86 15.16 6.53
N SER A 108 15.70 14.82 7.51
CA SER A 108 15.57 13.57 8.29
C SER A 108 14.28 13.49 9.12
N ASN A 109 13.63 14.64 9.35
CA ASN A 109 12.46 14.77 10.23
C ASN A 109 11.19 14.08 9.69
N TRP A 110 11.17 13.64 8.42
CA TRP A 110 10.08 12.83 7.87
C TRP A 110 10.10 11.36 8.34
N LEU A 111 11.23 10.84 8.85
CA LEU A 111 11.35 9.49 9.42
C LEU A 111 10.79 9.43 10.85
N ARG A 112 10.49 10.59 11.46
CA ARG A 112 10.07 10.72 12.87
C ARG A 112 8.58 10.98 13.06
N ARG A 113 7.78 11.08 12.00
CA ARG A 113 6.32 11.26 12.13
C ARG A 113 5.63 9.90 12.22
N LYS A 114 5.74 9.26 13.39
CA LYS A 114 4.86 8.16 13.82
C LYS A 114 3.56 8.74 14.35
#